data_AF-A0A7W0HSJ2-F1
#
_entry.id   AF-A0A7W0HSJ2-F1
#
_cell.length_a   1.000
_cell.length_b   1.000
_cell.length_c   1.000
_cell.angle_alpha   90.00
_cell.angle_beta   90.00
_cell.angle_gamma   90.00
#
_symmetry.space_group_name_H-M   'P 1'
#
loop_
_entity.id
_entity.type
_entity.pdbx_description
1 polymer ?
#
loop_
_entity_poly.entity_id
_entity_poly.type
_entity_poly.pdbx_seq_one_letter_code
_entity_poly.pdbx_strand_id
1 'polypeptide(L)'
;MLRSLEIQATLSTPSTPDHLPHLSWSPTIELSLDCFVCVRVGRTTRLERGAEQAICSSDRDHGPHFAPARIAEFDTAGTSLRAVVEFWWAPFHDAKRDTPATPLSEAPWVRLHLAYQCPLHAAPGTASTQTNLVRPTALRCEHCAAVIATSHEAPAIRLLG
;
A
#
# COMPACT_ATOMS: atom_id res chain seq x y z
N MET A 1 9.40 -18.24 -8.87
CA MET A 1 8.02 -18.74 -8.77
C MET A 1 7.08 -17.55 -8.69
N LEU A 2 6.00 -17.53 -9.48
CA LEU A 2 4.96 -16.51 -9.35
C LEU A 2 4.18 -16.74 -8.04
N ARG A 3 3.85 -15.65 -7.37
CA ARG A 3 3.06 -15.60 -6.15
C ARG A 3 2.05 -14.46 -6.26
N SER A 4 0.94 -14.61 -5.55
CA SER A 4 -0.09 -13.59 -5.49
C SER A 4 -0.41 -13.28 -4.05
N LEU A 5 -0.72 -12.02 -3.76
CA LEU A 5 -1.18 -11.57 -2.46
C LEU A 5 -2.42 -10.71 -2.63
N GLU A 6 -3.37 -10.89 -1.73
CA GLU A 6 -4.55 -10.05 -1.62
C GLU A 6 -4.35 -9.01 -0.53
N ILE A 7 -4.72 -7.77 -0.84
CA ILE A 7 -4.80 -6.66 0.10
C ILE A 7 -6.25 -6.20 0.19
N GLN A 8 -6.76 -6.06 1.40
CA GLN A 8 -8.11 -5.54 1.66
C GLN A 8 -8.07 -4.40 2.68
N ALA A 9 -8.86 -3.36 2.44
CA ALA A 9 -9.03 -2.27 3.40
C ALA A 9 -10.42 -1.66 3.29
N THR A 10 -10.96 -1.23 4.44
CA THR A 10 -12.23 -0.52 4.52
C THR A 10 -12.05 0.71 5.40
N LEU A 11 -12.56 1.85 4.94
CA LEU A 11 -12.63 3.08 5.71
C LEU A 11 -14.07 3.45 6.03
N SER A 12 -14.27 4.16 7.14
CA SER A 12 -15.54 4.79 7.48
C SER A 12 -15.47 6.28 7.16
N THR A 13 -16.45 6.82 6.45
CA THR A 13 -16.60 8.26 6.24
C THR A 13 -17.47 8.87 7.33
N PRO A 14 -17.30 10.17 7.65
CA PRO A 14 -18.24 10.90 8.48
C PRO A 14 -19.66 10.80 7.93
N SER A 15 -20.66 10.67 8.81
CA SER A 15 -22.08 10.48 8.47
C SER A 15 -22.75 11.72 7.84
N THR A 16 -22.05 12.84 7.74
CA THR A 16 -22.56 14.08 7.16
C THR A 16 -22.33 14.07 5.64
N PRO A 17 -23.39 13.92 4.81
CA PRO A 17 -23.27 13.69 3.37
C PRO A 17 -22.67 14.86 2.58
N ASP A 18 -22.61 16.07 3.15
CA ASP A 18 -22.26 17.30 2.42
C ASP A 18 -20.77 17.67 2.45
N HIS A 19 -19.89 16.88 3.08
CA HIS A 19 -18.53 17.34 3.39
C HIS A 19 -17.38 16.65 2.67
N LEU A 20 -17.61 15.63 1.84
CA LEU A 20 -16.48 14.95 1.15
C LEU A 20 -16.84 14.49 -0.26
N PRO A 21 -17.16 15.42 -1.18
CA PRO A 21 -17.19 15.06 -2.58
C PRO A 21 -15.76 14.62 -2.96
N HIS A 22 -15.63 13.40 -3.49
CA HIS A 22 -14.43 12.86 -4.16
C HIS A 22 -13.33 12.18 -3.32
N LEU A 23 -13.64 11.54 -2.20
CA LEU A 23 -12.69 10.57 -1.63
C LEU A 23 -12.56 9.36 -2.57
N SER A 24 -11.34 9.07 -3.04
CA SER A 24 -11.06 7.92 -3.91
C SER A 24 -9.73 7.26 -3.55
N TRP A 25 -9.67 5.95 -3.74
CA TRP A 25 -8.42 5.20 -3.63
C TRP A 25 -7.50 5.57 -4.79
N SER A 26 -6.28 5.97 -4.48
CA SER A 26 -5.24 6.18 -5.48
C SER A 26 -4.71 4.82 -5.95
N PRO A 27 -4.44 4.63 -7.26
CA PRO A 27 -4.01 3.36 -7.85
C PRO A 27 -2.54 3.00 -7.54
N THR A 28 -2.03 3.41 -6.38
CA THR A 28 -0.66 3.22 -5.92
C THR A 28 -0.66 2.41 -4.63
N ILE A 29 0.22 1.41 -4.56
CA ILE A 29 0.43 0.58 -3.37
C ILE A 29 1.91 0.62 -3.01
N GLU A 30 2.25 0.88 -1.76
CA GLU A 30 3.58 0.58 -1.23
C GLU A 30 3.50 -0.66 -0.35
N LEU A 31 4.32 -1.65 -0.63
CA LEU A 31 4.27 -2.96 0.01
C LEU A 31 5.68 -3.40 0.43
N SER A 32 5.81 -3.98 1.62
CA SER A 32 7.01 -4.70 2.03
C SER A 32 7.09 -6.03 1.31
N LEU A 33 8.12 -6.19 0.46
CA LEU A 33 8.45 -7.45 -0.18
C LEU A 33 9.94 -7.74 -0.02
N ASP A 34 10.26 -9.04 0.07
CA ASP A 34 11.64 -9.51 -0.02
C ASP A 34 12.07 -9.49 -1.49
N CYS A 35 13.15 -8.77 -1.78
CA CYS A 35 13.56 -8.52 -3.15
C CYS A 35 14.76 -9.39 -3.52
N PHE A 36 14.52 -10.45 -4.30
CA PHE A 36 15.60 -11.34 -4.75
C PHE A 36 16.55 -10.68 -5.76
N VAL A 37 16.13 -9.58 -6.41
CA VAL A 37 16.97 -8.84 -7.37
C VAL A 37 18.14 -8.16 -6.67
N CYS A 38 17.91 -7.53 -5.52
CA CYS A 38 18.98 -6.94 -4.69
C CYS A 38 19.37 -7.83 -3.50
N VAL A 39 18.75 -9.00 -3.36
CA VAL A 39 19.03 -10.01 -2.31
C VAL A 39 18.87 -9.41 -0.90
N ARG A 40 17.74 -8.72 -0.68
CA ARG A 40 17.45 -8.02 0.58
C ARG A 40 16.01 -8.21 1.05
N VAL A 41 15.83 -8.47 2.34
CA VAL A 41 14.50 -8.66 2.94
C VAL A 41 13.85 -7.32 3.34
N GLY A 42 12.52 -7.30 3.46
CA GLY A 42 11.75 -6.17 3.98
C GLY A 42 11.93 -4.87 3.21
N ARG A 43 11.91 -4.92 1.87
CA ARG A 43 12.06 -3.73 1.02
C ARG A 43 10.73 -3.11 0.70
N THR A 44 10.65 -1.78 0.77
CA THR A 44 9.52 -1.03 0.25
C THR A 44 9.51 -1.13 -1.27
N THR A 45 8.45 -1.73 -1.79
CA THR A 45 8.16 -1.90 -3.21
C THR A 45 6.95 -1.04 -3.55
N ARG A 46 7.13 -0.08 -4.45
CA ARG A 46 6.06 0.82 -4.94
C ARG A 46 5.48 0.25 -6.23
N LEU A 47 4.17 0.04 -6.24
CA LEU A 47 3.40 -0.46 -7.37
C LEU A 47 2.41 0.59 -7.85
N GLU A 48 2.20 0.64 -9.15
CA GLU A 48 1.23 1.52 -9.82
C GLU A 48 0.31 0.67 -10.70
N ARG A 49 -0.99 0.96 -10.69
CA ARG A 49 -1.95 0.23 -11.54
C ARG A 49 -1.62 0.46 -13.01
N GLY A 50 -1.55 -0.63 -13.77
CA GLY A 50 -1.20 -0.60 -15.20
C GLY A 50 0.30 -0.61 -15.49
N ALA A 51 1.16 -0.53 -14.45
CA ALA A 51 2.59 -0.80 -14.62
C ALA A 51 2.85 -2.31 -14.59
N GLU A 52 3.68 -2.80 -15.52
CA GLU A 52 4.09 -4.21 -15.59
C GLU A 52 5.16 -4.59 -14.55
N GLN A 53 5.76 -3.59 -13.90
CA GLN A 53 6.84 -3.76 -12.93
C GLN A 53 6.68 -2.74 -11.80
N ALA A 54 7.16 -3.12 -10.62
CA ALA A 54 7.21 -2.28 -9.45
C ALA A 54 8.60 -1.66 -9.29
N ILE A 55 8.73 -0.70 -8.37
CA ILE A 55 10.02 -0.09 -8.02
C ILE A 55 10.37 -0.49 -6.59
N CYS A 56 11.46 -1.23 -6.43
CA CYS A 56 12.09 -1.46 -5.13
C CYS A 56 12.91 -0.22 -4.76
N SER A 57 12.67 0.33 -3.57
CA SER A 57 13.42 1.47 -3.02
C SER A 57 14.91 1.17 -2.77
N SER A 58 15.26 -0.10 -2.56
CA SER A 58 16.61 -0.60 -2.25
C SER A 58 17.28 0.10 -1.05
N ASP A 59 18.59 -0.02 -0.91
CA ASP A 59 19.40 0.82 -0.01
C ASP A 59 20.21 1.88 -0.78
N ARG A 60 20.89 2.73 -0.02
CA ARG A 60 21.70 3.84 -0.54
C ARG A 60 22.80 3.38 -1.50
N ASP A 61 23.26 2.14 -1.38
CA ASP A 61 24.40 1.62 -2.14
C ASP A 61 23.98 1.15 -3.55
N HIS A 62 22.71 0.78 -3.73
CA HIS A 62 22.20 0.20 -4.98
C HIS A 62 21.19 1.10 -5.70
N GLY A 63 20.57 2.06 -4.99
CA GLY A 63 19.54 2.93 -5.55
C GLY A 63 18.26 2.18 -5.96
N PRO A 64 17.20 2.91 -6.36
CA PRO A 64 15.95 2.30 -6.78
C PRO A 64 16.14 1.44 -8.03
N HIS A 65 15.44 0.30 -8.11
CA HIS A 65 15.49 -0.57 -9.28
C HIS A 65 14.14 -1.26 -9.50
N PHE A 66 13.94 -1.81 -10.70
CA PHE A 66 12.73 -2.56 -11.01
C PHE A 66 12.67 -3.85 -10.18
N ALA A 67 11.47 -4.16 -9.69
CA ALA A 67 11.12 -5.40 -9.05
C ALA A 67 10.00 -6.09 -9.85
N PRO A 68 10.06 -7.42 -10.01
CA PRO A 68 9.10 -8.17 -10.81
C PRO A 68 7.80 -8.39 -10.02
N ALA A 69 7.07 -7.30 -9.77
CA ALA A 69 5.78 -7.27 -9.12
C ALA A 69 4.84 -6.29 -9.83
N ARG A 70 3.54 -6.53 -9.80
CA ARG A 70 2.51 -5.66 -10.40
C ARG A 70 1.18 -5.79 -9.68
N ILE A 71 0.32 -4.79 -9.86
CA ILE A 71 -1.09 -4.86 -9.44
C ILE A 71 -1.85 -5.61 -10.54
N ALA A 72 -2.29 -6.83 -10.26
CA ALA A 72 -3.10 -7.63 -11.17
C ALA A 72 -4.59 -7.23 -11.14
N GLU A 73 -5.11 -6.93 -9.95
CA GLU A 73 -6.49 -6.49 -9.74
C GLU A 73 -6.53 -5.30 -8.77
N PHE A 74 -7.43 -4.35 -9.02
CA PHE A 74 -7.61 -3.15 -8.17
C PHE A 74 -9.09 -2.72 -8.21
N ASP A 75 -9.86 -3.32 -7.30
CA ASP A 75 -11.31 -3.16 -7.18
C ASP A 75 -11.65 -2.20 -6.04
N THR A 76 -12.39 -1.14 -6.35
CA THR A 76 -12.80 -0.12 -5.38
C THR A 76 -14.31 0.01 -5.35
N ALA A 77 -14.89 0.02 -4.15
CA ALA A 77 -16.32 0.28 -3.94
C ALA A 77 -16.47 1.32 -2.83
N GLY A 78 -16.53 2.60 -3.19
CA GLY A 78 -16.54 3.71 -2.24
C GLY A 78 -15.28 3.69 -1.36
N THR A 79 -15.47 3.45 -0.07
CA THR A 79 -14.40 3.40 0.94
C THR A 79 -13.76 2.02 1.12
N SER A 80 -14.18 1.03 0.34
CA SER A 80 -13.61 -0.32 0.35
C SER A 80 -12.65 -0.51 -0.82
N LEU A 81 -11.53 -1.20 -0.56
CA LEU A 81 -10.53 -1.59 -1.54
C LEU A 81 -10.26 -3.10 -1.42
N ARG A 82 -10.20 -3.76 -2.57
CA ARG A 82 -9.59 -5.07 -2.74
C ARG A 82 -8.56 -4.97 -3.87
N ALA A 83 -7.32 -5.36 -3.61
CA ALA A 83 -6.27 -5.42 -4.61
C ALA A 83 -5.57 -6.77 -4.61
N VAL A 84 -5.17 -7.24 -5.78
CA VAL A 84 -4.32 -8.41 -5.93
C VAL A 84 -2.99 -7.96 -6.52
N VAL A 85 -1.90 -8.26 -5.82
CA VAL A 85 -0.53 -8.02 -6.28
C VAL A 85 0.10 -9.35 -6.65
N GLU A 86 0.62 -9.43 -7.87
CA GLU A 86 1.43 -10.54 -8.34
C GLU A 86 2.91 -10.19 -8.22
N PHE A 87 3.73 -11.15 -7.82
CA PHE A 87 5.17 -10.94 -7.73
C PHE A 87 5.94 -12.25 -7.95
N TRP A 88 7.10 -12.13 -8.59
CA TRP A 88 8.04 -13.22 -8.69
C TRP A 88 8.88 -13.32 -7.42
N TRP A 89 8.98 -14.52 -6.90
CA TRP A 89 9.78 -14.83 -5.72
C TRP A 89 10.73 -16.01 -5.96
N ALA A 90 11.91 -15.92 -5.36
CA ALA A 90 12.91 -16.98 -5.29
C ALA A 90 13.55 -16.98 -3.89
N PRO A 91 13.94 -18.14 -3.35
CA PRO A 91 14.62 -18.19 -2.07
C PRO A 91 15.99 -17.51 -2.18
N PHE A 92 16.36 -16.73 -1.16
CA PHE A 92 17.68 -16.15 -1.00
C PHE A 92 17.98 -15.91 0.47
N HIS A 93 19.24 -15.59 0.79
CA HIS A 93 19.67 -15.21 2.13
C HIS A 93 20.21 -13.78 2.12
N ASP A 94 19.65 -12.90 2.95
CA ASP A 94 20.13 -11.53 3.10
C ASP A 94 21.34 -11.50 4.03
N ALA A 95 22.54 -11.58 3.44
CA ALA A 95 23.81 -11.57 4.17
C ALA A 95 24.03 -10.32 5.04
N LYS A 96 23.34 -9.19 4.78
CA LYS A 96 23.46 -7.97 5.58
C LYS A 96 22.69 -8.06 6.90
N ARG A 97 21.62 -8.87 6.93
CA ARG A 97 20.74 -9.04 8.10
C ARG A 97 20.80 -10.45 8.69
N ASP A 98 21.55 -11.35 8.05
CA ASP A 98 21.62 -12.77 8.42
C ASP A 98 20.22 -13.40 8.52
N THR A 99 19.38 -13.16 7.50
CA THR A 99 17.97 -13.55 7.50
C THR A 99 17.60 -14.25 6.18
N PRO A 100 16.93 -15.41 6.23
CA PRO A 100 16.38 -16.04 5.02
C PRO A 100 15.17 -15.26 4.50
N ALA A 101 15.05 -15.16 3.18
CA ALA A 101 13.90 -14.54 2.56
C ALA A 101 12.65 -15.43 2.62
N THR A 102 11.49 -14.81 2.74
CA THR A 102 10.18 -15.48 2.73
C THR A 102 9.29 -14.91 1.62
N PRO A 103 8.33 -15.68 1.06
CA PRO A 103 7.42 -15.18 0.02
C PRO A 103 6.59 -13.98 0.49
N LEU A 104 6.11 -14.03 1.72
CA LEU A 104 5.55 -12.90 2.43
C LEU A 104 6.55 -12.54 3.52
N SER A 105 7.09 -11.32 3.50
CA SER A 105 8.08 -10.87 4.49
C SER A 105 7.55 -11.11 5.91
N GLU A 106 8.41 -11.45 6.87
CA GLU A 106 8.03 -11.81 8.26
C GLU A 106 7.04 -10.83 8.93
N ALA A 107 7.22 -9.53 8.68
CA ALA A 107 6.31 -8.47 9.10
C ALA A 107 5.82 -7.68 7.87
N PRO A 108 4.86 -8.21 7.10
CA PRO A 108 4.41 -7.55 5.89
C PRO A 108 3.68 -6.26 6.27
N TRP A 109 4.01 -5.18 5.58
CA TRP A 109 3.27 -3.93 5.72
C TRP A 109 2.87 -3.41 4.35
N VAL A 110 1.71 -2.77 4.30
CA VAL A 110 1.20 -2.09 3.12
C VAL A 110 0.80 -0.67 3.49
N ARG A 111 1.04 0.28 2.60
CA ARG A 111 0.46 1.63 2.60
C ARG A 111 -0.39 1.79 1.36
N LEU A 112 -1.61 2.26 1.59
CA LEU A 112 -2.64 2.52 0.61
C LEU A 112 -2.89 4.01 0.55
N HIS A 113 -2.92 4.56 -0.65
CA HIS A 113 -3.03 6.00 -0.87
C HIS A 113 -4.45 6.39 -1.25
N LEU A 114 -4.87 7.58 -0.85
CA LEU A 114 -6.16 8.17 -1.15
C LEU A 114 -5.96 9.59 -1.71
N ALA A 115 -6.86 9.98 -2.60
CA ALA A 115 -7.04 11.35 -3.04
C ALA A 115 -8.41 11.85 -2.57
N TYR A 116 -8.50 13.15 -2.28
CA TYR A 116 -9.75 13.80 -1.91
C TYR A 116 -9.76 15.26 -2.37
N GLN A 117 -10.96 15.86 -2.39
CA GLN A 117 -11.14 17.30 -2.55
C GLN A 117 -11.54 17.92 -1.20
N CYS A 118 -10.84 18.95 -0.76
CA CYS A 118 -11.20 19.66 0.48
C CYS A 118 -12.56 20.36 0.30
N PRO A 119 -13.55 20.14 1.19
CA PRO A 119 -14.87 20.77 1.07
C PRO A 119 -14.84 22.29 1.30
N LEU A 120 -13.88 22.78 2.10
CA LEU A 120 -13.83 24.20 2.48
C LEU A 120 -13.01 25.04 1.52
N HIS A 121 -11.93 24.46 0.97
CA HIS A 121 -10.99 25.19 0.12
C HIS A 121 -11.05 24.79 -1.35
N ALA A 122 -11.83 23.75 -1.70
CA ALA A 122 -11.84 23.17 -3.04
C ALA A 122 -10.42 22.89 -3.56
N ALA A 123 -9.52 22.49 -2.67
CA ALA A 123 -8.14 22.14 -2.97
C ALA A 123 -7.99 20.61 -2.96
N PRO A 124 -7.25 20.03 -3.92
CA PRO A 124 -6.95 18.61 -3.89
C PRO A 124 -6.04 18.30 -2.70
N GLY A 125 -6.17 17.10 -2.14
CA GLY A 125 -5.27 16.61 -1.12
C GLY A 125 -5.08 15.11 -1.19
N THR A 126 -4.07 14.63 -0.47
CA THR A 126 -3.76 13.20 -0.39
C THR A 126 -3.76 12.72 1.05
N ALA A 127 -4.05 11.44 1.23
CA ALA A 127 -3.94 10.76 2.51
C ALA A 127 -3.47 9.32 2.31
N SER A 128 -3.12 8.65 3.39
CA SER A 128 -2.79 7.23 3.32
C SER A 128 -3.16 6.50 4.61
N THR A 129 -3.51 5.23 4.48
CA THR A 129 -3.60 4.29 5.60
C THR A 129 -2.58 3.17 5.41
N GLN A 130 -2.03 2.65 6.50
CA GLN A 130 -0.99 1.60 6.46
C GLN A 130 -1.10 0.67 7.66
N THR A 131 -0.57 -0.54 7.56
CA THR A 131 -0.74 -1.60 8.59
C THR A 131 -0.19 -1.26 9.96
N ASN A 132 0.92 -0.52 10.02
CA ASN A 132 1.69 -0.23 11.24
C ASN A 132 1.27 1.08 11.94
N LEU A 133 -0.01 1.41 11.93
CA LEU A 133 -0.56 2.59 12.60
C LEU A 133 -1.43 2.16 13.79
N VAL A 134 -1.46 2.99 14.84
CA VAL A 134 -2.39 2.81 15.97
C VAL A 134 -3.84 2.97 15.47
N ARG A 135 -4.75 2.12 15.94
CA ARG A 135 -6.15 2.08 15.47
C ARG A 135 -7.14 2.35 16.62
N PRO A 136 -8.26 3.04 16.35
CA PRO A 136 -8.64 3.66 15.08
C PRO A 136 -7.75 4.89 14.75
N THR A 137 -7.53 5.15 13.46
CA THR A 137 -6.83 6.37 13.00
C THR A 137 -7.78 7.21 12.14
N ALA A 138 -7.93 8.48 12.50
CA ALA A 138 -8.61 9.46 11.68
C ALA A 138 -7.64 10.03 10.64
N LEU A 139 -8.02 9.92 9.36
CA LEU A 139 -7.40 10.64 8.26
C LEU A 139 -8.00 12.05 8.22
N ARG A 140 -7.15 13.07 8.17
CA ARG A 140 -7.56 14.47 8.22
C ARG A 140 -7.17 15.20 6.94
N CYS A 141 -8.00 16.15 6.54
CA CYS A 141 -7.71 17.06 5.47
C CYS A 141 -6.52 17.95 5.86
N GLU A 142 -5.52 18.06 4.98
CA GLU A 142 -4.34 18.90 5.21
C GLU A 142 -4.66 20.40 5.14
N HIS A 143 -5.74 20.77 4.43
CA HIS A 143 -6.14 22.16 4.22
C HIS A 143 -7.02 22.71 5.36
N CYS A 144 -7.91 21.89 5.92
CA CYS A 144 -8.89 22.35 6.93
C CYS A 144 -9.01 21.48 8.19
N ALA A 145 -8.16 20.45 8.35
CA ALA A 145 -8.14 19.53 9.49
C ALA A 145 -9.40 18.68 9.74
N ALA A 146 -10.45 18.84 8.92
CA ALA A 146 -11.65 18.02 8.96
C ALA A 146 -11.31 16.53 8.77
N VAL A 147 -12.02 15.64 9.47
CA VAL A 147 -11.85 14.19 9.28
C VAL A 147 -12.42 13.80 7.93
N ILE A 148 -11.60 13.21 7.07
CA ILE A 148 -12.02 12.74 5.74
C ILE A 148 -12.41 11.26 5.74
N ALA A 149 -11.81 10.48 6.64
CA ALA A 149 -12.11 9.06 6.79
C ALA A 149 -11.50 8.54 8.10
N THR A 150 -11.98 7.41 8.58
CA THR A 150 -11.42 6.70 9.73
C THR A 150 -11.06 5.27 9.32
N SER A 151 -9.82 4.88 9.57
CA SER A 151 -9.37 3.48 9.46
C SER A 151 -9.57 2.84 10.83
N HIS A 152 -10.57 1.97 10.95
CA HIS A 152 -10.85 1.22 12.18
C HIS A 152 -9.95 -0.01 12.31
N GLU A 153 -9.67 -0.66 11.18
CA GLU A 153 -8.82 -1.84 11.11
C GLU A 153 -7.55 -1.53 10.29
N ALA A 154 -6.51 -2.35 10.49
CA ALA A 154 -5.35 -2.34 9.61
C ALA A 154 -5.72 -2.96 8.26
N PRO A 155 -5.14 -2.51 7.13
CA PRO A 155 -5.24 -3.26 5.87
C PRO A 155 -4.84 -4.72 6.07
N ALA A 156 -5.67 -5.64 5.62
CA ALA A 156 -5.36 -7.06 5.65
C ALA A 156 -4.45 -7.42 4.48
N ILE A 157 -3.43 -8.25 4.73
CA ILE A 157 -2.52 -8.77 3.69
C ILE A 157 -2.55 -10.30 3.80
N ARG A 158 -2.82 -10.98 2.70
CA ARG A 158 -2.90 -12.44 2.67
C ARG A 158 -2.22 -12.99 1.43
N LEU A 159 -1.28 -13.93 1.61
CA LEU A 159 -0.73 -14.69 0.49
C LEU A 159 -1.81 -15.61 -0.09
N LEU A 160 -1.95 -15.61 -1.40
CA LEU A 160 -2.81 -16.52 -2.15
C LEU A 160 -1.97 -17.71 -2.62
N GLY A 161 -2.51 -18.91 -2.47
CA GLY A 161 -1.85 -20.18 -2.80
C GLY A 161 -1.73 -20.42 -4.29
#